data_AF-A0AAX1LAZ6-F1
#
_entry.id   AF-A0AAX1LAZ6-F1
#
_cell.length_a   1.000
_cell.length_b   1.000
_cell.length_c   1.000
_cell.angle_alpha   90.00
_cell.angle_beta   90.00
_cell.angle_gamma   90.00
#
_symmetry.space_group_name_H-M   'P 1'
#
loop_
_entity.id
_entity.type
_entity.pdbx_description
1 polymer ?
#
loop_
_entity_poly.entity_id
_entity_poly.type
_entity_poly.pdbx_seq_one_letter_code
_entity_poly.pdbx_strand_id
1 'polypeptide(L)'
;MKRSEKPMAENEFPGRPSDSYGQSPYDHTPEGFDTPDDRGAAGTGAFPAYPGSETSGGAGEYQPFTYTEPGEELVQSNGTVSPVGALGFGFSRFFKNILPWLGIIIVAGAFSGGFNFILQRTGGTTIGLSVSMIVSLIVSCVMLTGALKNVNAPKVSFGEFFKDVNWLPIIVVSLASSLVNGFVTVGVFFLLPGARNFVAAVRNLDPALVEAAQNTTDTNAATEAMMTILESLPWGGIIFSGVIAFLLGLLLRPLLSYWVFYAADHRAGIGGAISQGFNDGLKNYSAVILFEILAALVTFVVSVFSLFILAGFIVAPIMIARALVYRQMSKGQIPASVVQ
;
A
#
# COMPACT_ATOMS: atom_id res chain seq x y z
N MET A 1 -0.68 93.72 17.10
CA MET A 1 0.66 93.56 16.49
C MET A 1 0.49 92.95 15.09
N LYS A 2 1.38 93.27 14.14
CA LYS A 2 1.66 92.61 12.82
C LYS A 2 0.53 91.87 12.04
N ARG A 3 0.17 92.43 10.86
CA ARG A 3 -0.02 91.80 9.50
C ARG A 3 -0.98 90.60 9.31
N SER A 4 -1.61 90.35 8.15
CA SER A 4 -1.68 91.06 6.83
C SER A 4 -3.01 90.74 6.09
N GLU A 5 -3.16 91.22 4.85
CA GLU A 5 -4.43 91.28 4.08
C GLU A 5 -4.94 89.99 3.39
N LYS A 6 -6.14 90.14 2.80
CA LYS A 6 -6.90 89.31 1.81
C LYS A 6 -6.14 89.06 0.47
N PRO A 7 -6.62 88.28 -0.54
CA PRO A 7 -8.00 87.86 -0.84
C PRO A 7 -8.22 86.38 -1.32
N MET A 8 -9.37 86.15 -1.98
CA MET A 8 -9.88 84.93 -2.66
C MET A 8 -9.05 84.64 -3.96
N ALA A 9 -9.18 83.53 -4.71
CA ALA A 9 -10.14 82.41 -4.75
C ALA A 9 -9.40 81.11 -5.22
N GLU A 10 -9.92 80.04 -5.86
CA GLU A 10 -11.21 79.62 -6.47
C GLU A 10 -11.22 78.05 -6.62
N ASN A 11 -12.28 77.45 -7.19
CA ASN A 11 -12.45 76.02 -7.63
C ASN A 11 -12.45 74.94 -6.51
N GLU A 12 -13.32 73.90 -6.49
CA GLU A 12 -14.39 73.45 -7.39
C GLU A 12 -15.53 72.73 -6.59
N PHE A 13 -16.75 72.73 -7.13
CA PHE A 13 -17.95 71.96 -6.70
C PHE A 13 -18.30 70.93 -7.82
N PRO A 14 -19.29 69.99 -7.71
CA PRO A 14 -20.20 69.58 -6.61
C PRO A 14 -20.28 68.03 -6.42
N GLY A 15 -21.32 67.50 -5.72
CA GLY A 15 -21.89 66.17 -6.08
C GLY A 15 -22.26 65.17 -4.96
N ARG A 16 -23.57 65.03 -4.69
CA ARG A 16 -24.27 63.81 -4.20
C ARG A 16 -25.09 63.23 -5.39
N PRO A 17 -25.69 62.00 -5.39
CA PRO A 17 -26.06 61.14 -4.24
C PRO A 17 -25.90 59.59 -4.40
N SER A 18 -26.31 58.88 -3.34
CA SER A 18 -27.00 57.55 -3.30
C SER A 18 -26.34 56.27 -3.83
N ASP A 19 -25.83 55.47 -2.88
CA ASP A 19 -26.34 54.15 -2.44
C ASP A 19 -26.63 53.02 -3.46
N SER A 20 -26.00 51.84 -3.25
CA SER A 20 -26.54 50.54 -3.67
C SER A 20 -26.00 49.38 -2.81
N TYR A 21 -26.91 48.75 -2.06
CA TYR A 21 -26.85 47.44 -1.37
C TYR A 21 -25.53 46.90 -0.78
N GLY A 22 -25.50 46.87 0.56
CA GLY A 22 -24.77 45.84 1.32
C GLY A 22 -25.74 44.83 1.96
N GLN A 23 -25.27 43.59 2.12
CA GLN A 23 -25.84 42.49 2.94
C GLN A 23 -27.30 42.06 2.69
N SER A 24 -27.48 40.80 2.29
CA SER A 24 -28.78 40.09 2.34
C SER A 24 -28.84 39.17 3.57
N PRO A 25 -29.78 39.37 4.52
CA PRO A 25 -29.84 38.59 5.75
C PRO A 25 -31.05 37.64 5.81
N TYR A 26 -31.00 36.54 5.06
CA TYR A 26 -31.96 35.42 5.20
C TYR A 26 -31.26 34.07 5.09
N ASP A 27 -30.52 33.73 6.15
CA ASP A 27 -29.88 32.44 6.37
C ASP A 27 -30.69 31.61 7.38
N HIS A 28 -31.74 30.92 6.91
CA HIS A 28 -32.56 30.01 7.70
C HIS A 28 -33.18 28.92 6.81
N THR A 29 -32.50 27.78 6.70
CA THR A 29 -33.14 26.52 6.28
C THR A 29 -33.83 25.87 7.50
N PRO A 30 -35.11 25.47 7.41
CA PRO A 30 -35.76 24.72 8.48
C PRO A 30 -35.19 23.31 8.60
N GLU A 31 -34.89 22.87 9.83
CA GLU A 31 -34.55 21.47 10.10
C GLU A 31 -35.78 20.55 9.87
N GLY A 32 -35.55 19.37 9.29
CA GLY A 32 -36.48 18.23 9.42
C GLY A 32 -37.47 17.97 8.28
N PHE A 33 -37.00 17.81 7.04
CA PHE A 33 -37.70 17.01 6.03
C PHE A 33 -36.71 16.13 5.24
N ASP A 34 -36.80 14.81 5.44
CA ASP A 34 -36.08 13.80 4.64
C ASP A 34 -36.53 13.86 3.17
N THR A 35 -35.64 14.23 2.25
CA THR A 35 -35.83 13.91 0.82
C THR A 35 -35.54 12.42 0.57
N PRO A 36 -36.28 11.74 -0.32
CA PRO A 36 -36.07 10.30 -0.56
C PRO A 36 -34.65 9.92 -1.01
N ASP A 37 -33.94 10.83 -1.68
CA ASP A 37 -32.59 10.59 -2.20
C ASP A 37 -31.50 10.54 -1.10
N ASP A 38 -31.69 11.23 0.04
CA ASP A 38 -30.72 11.22 1.15
C ASP A 38 -30.56 9.84 1.81
N ARG A 39 -31.57 8.98 1.66
CA ARG A 39 -31.57 7.61 2.19
C ARG A 39 -30.63 6.65 1.44
N GLY A 40 -29.94 7.12 0.39
CA GLY A 40 -28.85 6.40 -0.26
C GLY A 40 -27.47 6.52 0.43
N ALA A 41 -27.25 7.53 1.29
CA ALA A 41 -25.91 7.88 1.77
C ALA A 41 -25.53 7.27 3.15
N ALA A 42 -26.51 6.87 3.97
CA ALA A 42 -26.30 6.44 5.35
C ALA A 42 -26.11 4.91 5.50
N GLY A 43 -25.10 4.31 4.84
CA GLY A 43 -24.95 2.85 4.88
C GLY A 43 -23.61 2.19 4.53
N THR A 44 -22.71 2.81 3.75
CA THR A 44 -21.38 2.24 3.44
C THR A 44 -20.33 3.32 3.28
N GLY A 45 -19.18 3.18 3.95
CA GLY A 45 -18.08 4.13 3.89
C GLY A 45 -17.37 4.14 2.53
N ALA A 46 -17.81 5.00 1.62
CA ALA A 46 -17.06 5.34 0.41
C ALA A 46 -15.74 6.05 0.75
N PHE A 47 -14.73 5.91 -0.10
CA PHE A 47 -13.50 6.69 0.02
C PHE A 47 -13.82 8.14 -0.38
N PRO A 48 -13.38 9.17 0.38
CA PRO A 48 -13.59 10.56 -0.01
C PRO A 48 -13.08 10.81 -1.43
N ALA A 49 -13.88 11.56 -2.21
CA ALA A 49 -13.47 12.01 -3.53
C ALA A 49 -12.13 12.76 -3.43
N TYR A 50 -11.30 12.63 -4.46
CA TYR A 50 -9.92 13.12 -4.42
C TYR A 50 -9.92 14.65 -4.26
N PRO A 51 -9.22 15.25 -3.29
CA PRO A 51 -9.19 16.71 -3.14
C PRO A 51 -8.76 17.39 -4.45
N GLY A 52 -9.60 18.30 -4.96
CA GLY A 52 -9.48 18.88 -6.31
C GLY A 52 -10.43 18.27 -7.37
N SER A 53 -11.19 17.21 -7.06
CA SER A 53 -12.27 16.69 -7.91
C SER A 53 -13.59 17.42 -7.65
N GLU A 54 -13.68 18.68 -8.07
CA GLU A 54 -14.97 19.39 -8.17
C GLU A 54 -15.83 18.74 -9.27
N THR A 55 -16.53 17.69 -8.86
CA THR A 55 -17.45 16.96 -9.74
C THR A 55 -18.80 17.67 -9.74
N SER A 56 -18.82 18.88 -10.30
CA SER A 56 -20.06 19.62 -10.55
C SER A 56 -20.97 18.79 -11.44
N GLY A 57 -22.19 18.53 -10.99
CA GLY A 57 -23.18 17.74 -11.71
C GLY A 57 -23.78 18.53 -12.88
N GLY A 58 -23.08 18.57 -14.01
CA GLY A 58 -23.50 19.31 -15.20
C GLY A 58 -22.92 18.73 -16.49
N ALA A 59 -23.59 18.98 -17.61
CA ALA A 59 -23.11 18.57 -18.93
C ALA A 59 -21.98 19.50 -19.40
N GLY A 60 -20.81 18.90 -19.66
CA GLY A 60 -19.60 19.47 -20.30
C GLY A 60 -19.45 21.00 -20.41
N GLU A 61 -18.74 21.60 -19.47
CA GLU A 61 -18.04 22.88 -19.66
C GLU A 61 -16.55 22.74 -19.33
N TYR A 62 -15.70 23.40 -20.14
CA TYR A 62 -14.25 23.38 -20.02
C TYR A 62 -13.78 24.38 -18.95
N GLN A 63 -13.10 23.91 -17.90
CA GLN A 63 -12.44 24.81 -16.94
C GLN A 63 -11.14 25.39 -17.53
N PRO A 64 -10.82 26.68 -17.26
CA PRO A 64 -9.69 27.36 -17.91
C PRO A 64 -8.32 26.98 -17.32
N PHE A 65 -7.29 27.13 -18.15
CA PHE A 65 -5.96 26.58 -17.93
C PHE A 65 -5.11 27.41 -16.95
N THR A 66 -4.91 26.95 -15.71
CA THR A 66 -4.06 27.63 -14.72
C THR A 66 -2.62 27.11 -14.79
N TYR A 67 -1.75 27.83 -15.50
CA TYR A 67 -0.39 27.36 -15.79
C TYR A 67 0.53 27.38 -14.55
N THR A 68 1.02 26.22 -14.13
CA THR A 68 2.14 26.06 -13.17
C THR A 68 3.16 25.07 -13.78
N GLU A 69 4.41 25.07 -13.31
CA GLU A 69 5.54 24.38 -13.98
C GLU A 69 5.31 22.88 -14.31
N PRO A 70 5.95 22.36 -15.39
CA PRO A 70 5.46 21.20 -16.13
C PRO A 70 5.57 19.86 -15.39
N GLY A 71 4.55 19.55 -14.60
CA GLY A 71 4.10 18.19 -14.32
C GLY A 71 3.33 17.58 -15.49
N GLU A 72 3.19 16.26 -15.50
CA GLU A 72 2.19 15.60 -16.36
C GLU A 72 0.79 15.92 -15.80
N GLU A 73 -0.16 16.24 -16.68
CA GLU A 73 -1.58 16.45 -16.30
C GLU A 73 -2.10 15.24 -15.52
N LEU A 74 -2.73 15.47 -14.36
CA LEU A 74 -3.35 14.42 -13.56
C LEU A 74 -4.86 14.47 -13.74
N VAL A 75 -5.47 13.35 -14.14
CA VAL A 75 -6.91 13.23 -14.31
C VAL A 75 -7.46 12.07 -13.48
N GLN A 76 -8.77 12.06 -13.26
CA GLN A 76 -9.44 11.06 -12.44
C GLN A 76 -9.50 9.69 -13.15
N SER A 77 -9.05 8.62 -12.49
CA SER A 77 -9.13 7.27 -13.07
C SER A 77 -10.58 6.78 -13.19
N ASN A 78 -10.88 6.11 -14.31
CA ASN A 78 -12.17 5.49 -14.60
C ASN A 78 -12.55 4.35 -13.60
N GLY A 79 -11.58 3.80 -12.85
CA GLY A 79 -11.76 2.67 -11.91
C GLY A 79 -11.26 1.32 -12.41
N THR A 80 -10.73 1.25 -13.63
CA THR A 80 -10.20 0.04 -14.27
C THR A 80 -8.68 -0.08 -14.10
N VAL A 81 -8.21 -1.29 -13.80
CA VAL A 81 -6.78 -1.59 -13.67
C VAL A 81 -6.18 -2.01 -15.01
N SER A 82 -5.00 -1.46 -15.33
CA SER A 82 -4.22 -1.81 -16.52
C SER A 82 -2.91 -2.50 -16.13
N PRO A 83 -2.84 -3.85 -16.07
CA PRO A 83 -1.69 -4.56 -15.50
C PRO A 83 -0.36 -4.29 -16.20
N VAL A 84 -0.36 -4.32 -17.54
CA VAL A 84 0.84 -4.07 -18.36
C VAL A 84 1.20 -2.59 -18.36
N GLY A 85 0.20 -1.70 -18.44
CA GLY A 85 0.39 -0.25 -18.36
C GLY A 85 0.99 0.19 -17.02
N ALA A 86 0.51 -0.37 -15.92
CA ALA A 86 1.02 -0.08 -14.58
C ALA A 86 2.48 -0.51 -14.40
N LEU A 87 2.87 -1.68 -14.90
CA LEU A 87 4.27 -2.11 -14.91
C LEU A 87 5.13 -1.18 -15.77
N GLY A 88 4.75 -0.92 -17.02
CA GLY A 88 5.49 -0.02 -17.92
C GLY A 88 5.69 1.38 -17.32
N PHE A 89 4.64 1.92 -16.69
CA PHE A 89 4.71 3.17 -15.93
C PHE A 89 5.69 3.08 -14.75
N GLY A 90 5.60 2.05 -13.91
CA GLY A 90 6.45 1.89 -12.73
C GLY A 90 7.94 1.86 -13.08
N PHE A 91 8.32 1.16 -14.16
CA PHE A 91 9.68 1.20 -14.69
C PHE A 91 10.07 2.58 -15.26
N SER A 92 9.22 3.18 -16.10
CA SER A 92 9.46 4.52 -16.65
C SER A 92 9.67 5.57 -15.54
N ARG A 93 8.85 5.51 -14.49
CA ARG A 93 8.85 6.45 -13.36
C ARG A 93 10.04 6.23 -12.42
N PHE A 94 10.43 4.98 -12.18
CA PHE A 94 11.69 4.66 -11.49
C PHE A 94 12.90 5.25 -12.22
N PHE A 95 13.03 5.03 -13.54
CA PHE A 95 14.17 5.57 -14.28
C PHE A 95 14.14 7.11 -14.40
N LYS A 96 12.95 7.74 -14.54
CA LYS A 96 12.77 9.21 -14.49
C LYS A 96 13.22 9.83 -13.15
N ASN A 97 13.19 9.08 -12.05
CA ASN A 97 13.53 9.56 -10.70
C ASN A 97 14.45 8.60 -9.93
N ILE A 98 15.49 8.06 -10.58
CA ILE A 98 16.24 6.91 -10.05
C ILE A 98 17.07 7.20 -8.79
N LEU A 99 17.63 8.42 -8.65
CA LEU A 99 18.61 8.73 -7.59
C LEU A 99 18.03 8.63 -6.15
N PRO A 100 16.84 9.17 -5.83
CA PRO A 100 16.19 8.96 -4.53
C PRO A 100 15.98 7.49 -4.17
N TRP A 101 15.52 6.67 -5.14
CA TRP A 101 15.29 5.25 -4.93
C TRP A 101 16.60 4.48 -4.67
N LEU A 102 17.65 4.75 -5.45
CA LEU A 102 18.98 4.19 -5.21
C LEU A 102 19.50 4.58 -3.82
N GLY A 103 19.33 5.84 -3.40
CA GLY A 103 19.71 6.31 -2.06
C GLY A 103 19.05 5.48 -0.96
N ILE A 104 17.73 5.27 -1.03
CA ILE A 104 16.98 4.49 -0.02
C ILE A 104 17.40 3.01 -0.04
N ILE A 105 17.54 2.40 -1.24
CA ILE A 105 17.93 1.00 -1.38
C ILE A 105 19.36 0.76 -0.87
N ILE A 106 20.29 1.67 -1.18
CA ILE A 106 21.69 1.58 -0.72
C ILE A 106 21.77 1.79 0.80
N VAL A 107 21.05 2.76 1.37
CA VAL A 107 21.00 2.96 2.83
C VAL A 107 20.39 1.74 3.54
N ALA A 108 19.29 1.19 3.02
CA ALA A 108 18.67 -0.01 3.59
C ALA A 108 19.57 -1.25 3.49
N GLY A 109 20.25 -1.43 2.35
CA GLY A 109 21.21 -2.53 2.12
C GLY A 109 22.47 -2.40 2.98
N ALA A 110 23.04 -1.20 3.07
CA ALA A 110 24.20 -0.90 3.90
C ALA A 110 23.87 -1.05 5.40
N PHE A 111 22.68 -0.64 5.83
CA PHE A 111 22.20 -0.90 7.17
C PHE A 111 22.10 -2.42 7.41
N SER A 112 21.34 -3.14 6.58
CA SER A 112 21.12 -4.58 6.76
C SER A 112 22.44 -5.38 6.78
N GLY A 113 23.34 -5.14 5.82
CA GLY A 113 24.63 -5.84 5.73
C GLY A 113 25.61 -5.42 6.83
N GLY A 114 25.83 -4.12 7.00
CA GLY A 114 26.79 -3.59 7.97
C GLY A 114 26.40 -3.87 9.42
N PHE A 115 25.10 -3.78 9.75
CA PHE A 115 24.59 -4.09 11.08
C PHE A 115 24.71 -5.59 11.38
N ASN A 116 24.35 -6.49 10.45
CA ASN A 116 24.55 -7.94 10.62
C ASN A 116 26.04 -8.30 10.82
N PHE A 117 26.95 -7.67 10.09
CA PHE A 117 28.40 -7.87 10.27
C PHE A 117 28.88 -7.49 11.68
N ILE A 118 28.38 -6.40 12.25
CA ILE A 118 28.70 -5.99 13.63
C ILE A 118 28.08 -6.96 14.65
N LEU A 119 26.85 -7.39 14.44
CA LEU A 119 26.12 -8.30 15.35
C LEU A 119 26.78 -9.68 15.45
N GLN A 120 27.16 -10.28 14.32
CA GLN A 120 27.89 -11.56 14.29
C GLN A 120 29.21 -11.50 15.05
N ARG A 121 29.84 -10.32 15.11
CA ARG A 121 31.12 -10.08 15.77
C ARG A 121 31.02 -9.66 17.25
N THR A 122 29.82 -9.36 17.74
CA THR A 122 29.56 -8.87 19.10
C THR A 122 28.63 -9.78 19.92
N GLY A 123 28.03 -10.80 19.30
CA GLY A 123 27.12 -11.74 19.96
C GLY A 123 25.73 -11.19 20.29
N GLY A 124 25.43 -9.92 19.98
CA GLY A 124 24.20 -9.22 20.32
C GLY A 124 22.96 -9.61 19.48
N THR A 125 22.85 -10.87 19.06
CA THR A 125 21.89 -11.35 18.05
C THR A 125 20.43 -10.94 18.31
N THR A 126 19.94 -11.09 19.54
CA THR A 126 18.55 -10.75 19.91
C THR A 126 18.23 -9.25 19.77
N ILE A 127 19.16 -8.38 20.13
CA ILE A 127 19.03 -6.92 19.95
C ILE A 127 19.06 -6.59 18.44
N GLY A 128 19.92 -7.28 17.70
CA GLY A 128 20.08 -7.15 16.27
C GLY A 128 18.83 -7.47 15.43
N LEU A 129 18.13 -8.55 15.76
CA LEU A 129 16.88 -8.93 15.09
C LEU A 129 15.82 -7.83 15.26
N SER A 130 15.65 -7.34 16.50
CA SER A 130 14.67 -6.30 16.83
C SER A 130 14.91 -4.99 16.07
N VAL A 131 16.15 -4.51 16.06
CA VAL A 131 16.53 -3.28 15.34
C VAL A 131 16.42 -3.44 13.82
N SER A 132 16.76 -4.62 13.28
CA SER A 132 16.61 -4.91 11.85
C SER A 132 15.14 -4.89 11.40
N MET A 133 14.22 -5.41 12.23
CA MET A 133 12.78 -5.33 11.97
C MET A 133 12.29 -3.87 11.96
N ILE A 134 12.73 -3.05 12.92
CA ILE A 134 12.33 -1.63 13.00
C ILE A 134 12.79 -0.86 11.75
N VAL A 135 14.04 -1.03 11.30
CA VAL A 135 14.52 -0.32 10.10
C VAL A 135 13.87 -0.85 8.83
N SER A 136 13.61 -2.16 8.72
CA SER A 136 12.85 -2.73 7.60
C SER A 136 11.43 -2.15 7.50
N LEU A 137 10.76 -2.00 8.64
CA LEU A 137 9.43 -1.37 8.73
C LEU A 137 9.47 0.12 8.34
N ILE A 138 10.48 0.86 8.80
CA ILE A 138 10.68 2.28 8.44
C ILE A 138 10.89 2.43 6.93
N VAL A 139 11.81 1.66 6.36
CA VAL A 139 12.10 1.66 4.91
C VAL A 139 10.85 1.31 4.10
N SER A 140 10.04 0.34 4.56
CA SER A 140 8.78 -0.02 3.90
C SER A 140 7.79 1.15 3.86
N CYS A 141 7.57 1.84 4.98
CA CYS A 141 6.65 2.99 5.05
C CYS A 141 7.11 4.16 4.15
N VAL A 142 8.42 4.43 4.15
CA VAL A 142 9.06 5.51 3.36
C VAL A 142 9.01 5.19 1.86
N MET A 143 9.34 3.96 1.45
CA MET A 143 9.25 3.53 0.05
C MET A 143 7.80 3.51 -0.46
N LEU A 144 6.83 3.13 0.37
CA LEU A 144 5.40 3.14 0.03
C LEU A 144 4.89 4.57 -0.20
N THR A 145 5.20 5.48 0.72
CA THR A 145 4.85 6.91 0.61
C THR A 145 5.52 7.54 -0.61
N GLY A 146 6.79 7.20 -0.84
CA GLY A 146 7.53 7.55 -2.05
C GLY A 146 6.87 7.06 -3.34
N ALA A 147 6.37 5.82 -3.37
CA ALA A 147 5.68 5.28 -4.53
C ALA A 147 4.39 6.05 -4.86
N LEU A 148 3.58 6.39 -3.85
CA LEU A 148 2.38 7.22 -4.02
C LEU A 148 2.72 8.62 -4.53
N LYS A 149 3.74 9.29 -3.95
CA LYS A 149 4.20 10.61 -4.44
C LYS A 149 4.75 10.51 -5.88
N ASN A 150 5.43 9.41 -6.24
CA ASN A 150 5.95 9.20 -7.60
C ASN A 150 4.86 8.87 -8.65
N VAL A 151 3.64 8.45 -8.29
CA VAL A 151 2.54 8.42 -9.28
C VAL A 151 2.23 9.86 -9.71
N ASN A 152 2.00 10.71 -8.72
CA ASN A 152 1.53 12.09 -8.90
C ASN A 152 2.60 13.02 -9.53
N ALA A 153 3.90 12.75 -9.36
CA ALA A 153 4.98 13.60 -9.87
C ALA A 153 6.08 12.81 -10.61
N PRO A 154 6.59 13.29 -11.77
CA PRO A 154 7.70 12.66 -12.49
C PRO A 154 9.04 12.65 -11.74
N LYS A 155 9.22 13.57 -10.78
CA LYS A 155 10.39 13.69 -9.91
C LYS A 155 9.93 14.00 -8.48
N VAL A 156 10.45 13.27 -7.52
CA VAL A 156 10.16 13.39 -6.07
C VAL A 156 11.49 13.39 -5.35
N SER A 157 11.85 14.46 -4.63
CA SER A 157 13.17 14.57 -3.98
C SER A 157 13.34 13.53 -2.86
N PHE A 158 14.58 13.18 -2.50
CA PHE A 158 14.85 12.19 -1.44
C PHE A 158 14.14 12.50 -0.12
N GLY A 159 14.10 13.77 0.29
CA GLY A 159 13.44 14.19 1.53
C GLY A 159 11.91 14.01 1.50
N GLU A 160 11.27 14.05 0.33
CA GLU A 160 9.82 13.90 0.19
C GLU A 160 9.31 12.50 0.54
N PHE A 161 10.16 11.47 0.44
CA PHE A 161 9.81 10.09 0.83
C PHE A 161 9.59 9.95 2.35
N PHE A 162 10.14 10.88 3.15
CA PHE A 162 10.06 10.88 4.61
C PHE A 162 9.03 11.89 5.16
N LYS A 163 8.54 12.83 4.33
CA LYS A 163 7.45 13.74 4.69
C LYS A 163 6.10 13.07 4.51
N ASP A 164 5.17 13.39 5.40
CA ASP A 164 3.75 13.01 5.32
C ASP A 164 3.53 11.48 5.27
N VAL A 165 4.45 10.70 5.84
CA VAL A 165 4.32 9.24 5.94
C VAL A 165 3.23 8.90 6.98
N ASN A 166 2.21 8.14 6.59
CA ASN A 166 1.12 7.77 7.50
C ASN A 166 1.48 6.59 8.42
N TRP A 167 2.54 6.75 9.22
CA TRP A 167 3.22 5.67 9.95
C TRP A 167 2.28 4.69 10.65
N LEU A 168 1.40 5.18 11.54
CA LEU A 168 0.57 4.31 12.37
C LEU A 168 -0.46 3.51 11.54
N PRO A 169 -1.27 4.12 10.64
CA PRO A 169 -2.13 3.37 9.72
C PRO A 169 -1.38 2.39 8.82
N ILE A 170 -0.23 2.76 8.25
CA ILE A 170 0.58 1.85 7.41
C ILE A 170 1.00 0.62 8.22
N ILE A 171 1.53 0.81 9.43
CA ILE A 171 2.01 -0.28 10.30
C ILE A 171 0.85 -1.18 10.75
N VAL A 172 -0.25 -0.59 11.24
CA VAL A 172 -1.41 -1.35 11.73
C VAL A 172 -2.10 -2.13 10.60
N VAL A 173 -2.26 -1.53 9.41
CA VAL A 173 -2.89 -2.22 8.28
C VAL A 173 -1.96 -3.28 7.67
N SER A 174 -0.64 -3.07 7.66
CA SER A 174 0.34 -4.10 7.28
C SER A 174 0.33 -5.31 8.23
N LEU A 175 0.19 -5.06 9.54
CA LEU A 175 0.05 -6.11 10.53
C LEU A 175 -1.30 -6.83 10.36
N ALA A 176 -2.40 -6.10 10.18
CA ALA A 176 -3.73 -6.67 9.96
C ALA A 176 -3.79 -7.55 8.69
N SER A 177 -3.27 -7.08 7.55
CA SER A 177 -3.23 -7.87 6.31
C SER A 177 -2.37 -9.13 6.48
N SER A 178 -1.26 -9.04 7.19
CA SER A 178 -0.36 -10.17 7.47
C SER A 178 -1.01 -11.21 8.40
N LEU A 179 -1.69 -10.76 9.45
CA LEU A 179 -2.43 -11.62 10.38
C LEU A 179 -3.62 -12.30 9.71
N VAL A 180 -4.41 -11.57 8.89
CA VAL A 180 -5.52 -12.15 8.12
C VAL A 180 -5.00 -13.18 7.12
N ASN A 181 -3.95 -12.87 6.36
CA ASN A 181 -3.36 -13.81 5.41
C ASN A 181 -2.84 -15.06 6.11
N GLY A 182 -2.11 -14.89 7.22
CA GLY A 182 -1.57 -15.98 8.02
C GLY A 182 -2.67 -16.85 8.63
N PHE A 183 -3.69 -16.24 9.24
CA PHE A 183 -4.81 -16.96 9.87
C PHE A 183 -5.61 -17.76 8.85
N VAL A 184 -5.93 -17.21 7.67
CA VAL A 184 -6.64 -17.95 6.62
C VAL A 184 -5.77 -19.07 6.06
N THR A 185 -4.47 -18.81 5.79
CA THR A 185 -3.55 -19.83 5.27
C THR A 185 -3.38 -21.00 6.24
N VAL A 186 -3.10 -20.74 7.51
CA VAL A 186 -2.89 -21.75 8.55
C VAL A 186 -4.20 -22.44 8.96
N GLY A 187 -5.30 -21.68 9.03
CA GLY A 187 -6.63 -22.20 9.30
C GLY A 187 -7.08 -23.19 8.23
N VAL A 188 -6.97 -22.83 6.95
CA VAL A 188 -7.27 -23.75 5.85
C VAL A 188 -6.33 -24.96 5.85
N PHE A 189 -5.02 -24.76 6.06
CA PHE A 189 -4.05 -25.86 6.18
C PHE A 189 -4.52 -26.93 7.18
N PHE A 190 -4.92 -26.55 8.39
CA PHE A 190 -5.39 -27.50 9.41
C PHE A 190 -6.83 -28.01 9.21
N LEU A 191 -7.62 -27.43 8.29
CA LEU A 191 -8.90 -27.99 7.86
C LEU A 191 -8.75 -29.10 6.81
N LEU A 192 -7.67 -29.08 6.02
CA LEU A 192 -7.43 -30.05 4.95
C LEU A 192 -7.18 -31.47 5.49
N PRO A 193 -7.70 -32.52 4.82
CA PRO A 193 -7.60 -33.90 5.31
C PRO A 193 -6.17 -34.38 5.54
N GLY A 194 -5.21 -33.99 4.69
CA GLY A 194 -3.83 -34.47 4.78
C GLY A 194 -3.10 -33.98 6.03
N ALA A 195 -3.22 -32.70 6.38
CA ALA A 195 -2.67 -32.14 7.61
C ALA A 195 -3.36 -32.73 8.86
N ARG A 196 -4.69 -32.91 8.80
CA ARG A 196 -5.47 -33.54 9.89
C ARG A 196 -5.04 -34.99 10.13
N ASN A 197 -4.88 -35.76 9.06
CA ASN A 197 -4.43 -37.16 9.13
C ASN A 197 -2.98 -37.27 9.62
N PHE A 198 -2.11 -36.33 9.25
CA PHE A 198 -0.75 -36.25 9.80
C PHE A 198 -0.74 -35.95 11.31
N VAL A 199 -1.52 -34.96 11.76
CA VAL A 199 -1.66 -34.65 13.20
C VAL A 199 -2.27 -35.82 13.97
N ALA A 200 -3.20 -36.57 13.37
CA ALA A 200 -3.75 -37.80 13.96
C ALA A 200 -2.70 -38.92 14.04
N ALA A 201 -1.91 -39.13 12.97
CA ALA A 201 -0.83 -40.13 12.96
C ALA A 201 0.24 -39.83 14.02
N VAL A 202 0.72 -38.58 14.11
CA VAL A 202 1.69 -38.15 15.14
C VAL A 202 1.17 -38.36 16.57
N ARG A 203 -0.13 -38.17 16.80
CA ARG A 203 -0.77 -38.39 18.12
C ARG A 203 -0.97 -39.88 18.45
N ASN A 204 -0.97 -40.75 17.44
CA ASN A 204 -1.24 -42.17 17.55
C ASN A 204 0.01 -43.03 17.25
N LEU A 205 1.22 -42.44 17.31
CA LEU A 205 2.47 -43.17 17.24
C LEU A 205 2.56 -44.17 18.39
N ASP A 206 3.15 -45.35 18.13
CA ASP A 206 3.38 -46.36 19.14
C ASP A 206 4.32 -45.81 20.24
N PRO A 207 3.91 -45.75 21.52
CA PRO A 207 4.75 -45.29 22.61
C PRO A 207 6.06 -46.09 22.72
N ALA A 208 6.08 -47.38 22.38
CA ALA A 208 7.28 -48.20 22.43
C ALA A 208 8.31 -47.79 21.36
N LEU A 209 7.85 -47.41 20.16
CA LEU A 209 8.74 -46.84 19.13
C LEU A 209 9.27 -45.47 19.55
N VAL A 210 8.44 -44.63 20.19
CA VAL A 210 8.87 -43.30 20.68
C VAL A 210 9.89 -43.44 21.82
N GLU A 211 9.68 -44.37 22.75
CA GLU A 211 10.63 -44.67 23.82
C GLU A 211 11.95 -45.24 23.27
N ALA A 212 11.89 -46.19 22.32
CA ALA A 212 13.06 -46.73 21.65
C ALA A 212 13.84 -45.66 20.85
N ALA A 213 13.15 -44.70 20.24
CA ALA A 213 13.78 -43.60 19.49
C ALA A 213 14.36 -42.48 20.37
N GLN A 214 14.07 -42.44 21.68
CA GLN A 214 14.48 -41.36 22.59
C GLN A 214 15.39 -41.80 23.74
N ASN A 215 15.16 -42.99 24.32
CA ASN A 215 15.68 -43.36 25.64
C ASN A 215 16.62 -44.58 25.63
N THR A 216 16.85 -45.22 24.47
CA THR A 216 17.84 -46.31 24.36
C THR A 216 19.27 -45.76 24.32
N THR A 217 20.22 -46.53 24.86
CA THR A 217 21.66 -46.29 24.68
C THR A 217 22.23 -46.94 23.42
N ASP A 218 21.43 -47.72 22.67
CA ASP A 218 21.83 -48.32 21.40
C ASP A 218 21.45 -47.41 20.22
N THR A 219 22.46 -46.74 19.65
CA THR A 219 22.33 -45.83 18.50
C THR A 219 21.68 -46.49 17.28
N ASN A 220 21.87 -47.81 17.07
CA ASN A 220 21.30 -48.51 15.93
C ASN A 220 19.79 -48.69 16.13
N ALA A 221 19.39 -49.22 17.30
CA ALA A 221 17.98 -49.38 17.66
C ALA A 221 17.22 -48.03 17.68
N ALA A 222 17.87 -46.95 18.17
CA ALA A 222 17.31 -45.60 18.11
C ALA A 222 17.05 -45.14 16.66
N THR A 223 18.00 -45.45 15.76
CA THR A 223 17.92 -45.08 14.34
C THR A 223 16.82 -45.88 13.62
N GLU A 224 16.73 -47.18 13.86
CA GLU A 224 15.68 -48.05 13.29
C GLU A 224 14.27 -47.63 13.77
N ALA A 225 14.11 -47.33 15.07
CA ALA A 225 12.85 -46.82 15.61
C ALA A 225 12.46 -45.45 15.01
N MET A 226 13.44 -44.52 14.89
CA MET A 226 13.22 -43.21 14.26
C MET A 226 12.83 -43.34 12.77
N MET A 227 13.52 -44.19 12.00
CA MET A 227 13.17 -44.45 10.60
C MET A 227 11.77 -45.05 10.47
N THR A 228 11.41 -46.02 11.32
CA THR A 228 10.06 -46.62 11.36
C THR A 228 8.99 -45.57 11.64
N ILE A 229 9.24 -44.66 12.61
CA ILE A 229 8.35 -43.52 12.88
C ILE A 229 8.22 -42.62 11.65
N LEU A 230 9.33 -42.23 11.02
CA LEU A 230 9.32 -41.37 9.85
C LEU A 230 8.57 -42.00 8.67
N GLU A 231 8.75 -43.28 8.39
CA GLU A 231 8.06 -43.99 7.32
C GLU A 231 6.56 -44.21 7.59
N SER A 232 6.15 -44.32 8.86
CA SER A 232 4.74 -44.45 9.25
C SER A 232 3.89 -43.19 9.02
N LEU A 233 4.51 -42.02 8.89
CA LEU A 233 3.81 -40.74 8.84
C LEU A 233 3.32 -40.41 7.41
N PRO A 234 2.09 -39.86 7.24
CA PRO A 234 1.50 -39.62 5.92
C PRO A 234 2.02 -38.33 5.27
N TRP A 235 3.32 -38.28 4.98
CA TRP A 235 4.03 -37.10 4.43
C TRP A 235 3.38 -36.51 3.19
N GLY A 236 2.95 -37.35 2.24
CA GLY A 236 2.26 -36.89 1.03
C GLY A 236 0.99 -36.08 1.33
N GLY A 237 0.26 -36.43 2.40
CA GLY A 237 -0.93 -35.70 2.83
C GLY A 237 -0.62 -34.31 3.38
N ILE A 238 0.37 -34.19 4.28
CA ILE A 238 0.76 -32.89 4.84
C ILE A 238 1.45 -32.00 3.79
N ILE A 239 2.29 -32.56 2.92
CA ILE A 239 2.94 -31.81 1.82
C ILE A 239 1.87 -31.26 0.86
N PHE A 240 0.93 -32.10 0.41
CA PHE A 240 -0.16 -31.66 -0.46
C PHE A 240 -1.06 -30.60 0.19
N SER A 241 -1.33 -30.74 1.49
CA SER A 241 -2.07 -29.73 2.26
C SER A 241 -1.31 -28.41 2.35
N GLY A 242 0.02 -28.46 2.52
CA GLY A 242 0.91 -27.30 2.50
C GLY A 242 0.94 -26.59 1.15
N VAL A 243 0.98 -27.34 0.04
CA VAL A 243 0.91 -26.79 -1.32
C VAL A 243 -0.42 -26.08 -1.57
N ILE A 244 -1.56 -26.69 -1.19
CA ILE A 244 -2.87 -26.04 -1.32
C ILE A 244 -2.94 -24.76 -0.49
N ALA A 245 -2.51 -24.81 0.78
CA ALA A 245 -2.51 -23.64 1.65
C ALA A 245 -1.60 -22.52 1.11
N PHE A 246 -0.42 -22.86 0.61
CA PHE A 246 0.49 -21.91 -0.05
C PHE A 246 -0.14 -21.25 -1.29
N LEU A 247 -0.77 -22.03 -2.17
CA LEU A 247 -1.44 -21.50 -3.36
C LEU A 247 -2.63 -20.58 -3.00
N LEU A 248 -3.41 -20.93 -1.98
CA LEU A 248 -4.48 -20.08 -1.48
C LEU A 248 -3.95 -18.79 -0.85
N GLY A 249 -2.87 -18.86 -0.05
CA GLY A 249 -2.19 -17.67 0.48
C GLY A 249 -1.58 -16.78 -0.61
N LEU A 250 -1.09 -17.38 -1.71
CA LEU A 250 -0.58 -16.65 -2.88
C LEU A 250 -1.70 -15.91 -3.62
N LEU A 251 -2.89 -16.51 -3.75
CA LEU A 251 -4.07 -15.88 -4.36
C LEU A 251 -4.72 -14.81 -3.46
N LEU A 252 -4.73 -15.02 -2.14
CA LEU A 252 -5.28 -14.05 -1.18
C LEU A 252 -4.37 -12.83 -0.98
N ARG A 253 -3.05 -13.02 -0.97
CA ARG A 253 -2.08 -11.96 -0.68
C ARG A 253 -2.28 -10.67 -1.52
N PRO A 254 -2.53 -10.72 -2.84
CA PRO A 254 -2.85 -9.54 -3.64
C PRO A 254 -4.09 -8.77 -3.12
N LEU A 255 -5.16 -9.45 -2.73
CA LEU A 255 -6.38 -8.79 -2.22
C LEU A 255 -6.13 -8.09 -0.87
N LEU A 256 -5.18 -8.59 -0.08
CA LEU A 256 -4.85 -8.09 1.26
C LEU A 256 -3.72 -7.04 1.25
N SER A 257 -2.84 -7.05 0.25
CA SER A 257 -1.68 -6.13 0.19
C SER A 257 -2.06 -4.69 -0.13
N TYR A 258 -3.10 -4.47 -0.94
CA TYR A 258 -3.50 -3.12 -1.34
C TYR A 258 -4.09 -2.28 -0.21
N TRP A 259 -4.60 -2.89 0.86
CA TRP A 259 -5.11 -2.18 2.05
C TRP A 259 -4.08 -1.17 2.58
N VAL A 260 -2.80 -1.52 2.53
CA VAL A 260 -1.69 -0.70 3.02
C VAL A 260 -1.51 0.58 2.16
N PHE A 261 -1.83 0.52 0.86
CA PHE A 261 -1.80 1.70 -0.02
C PHE A 261 -2.93 2.68 0.29
N TYR A 262 -4.16 2.19 0.56
CA TYR A 262 -5.25 3.04 1.06
C TYR A 262 -4.87 3.70 2.39
N ALA A 263 -4.20 2.95 3.28
CA ALA A 263 -3.74 3.46 4.58
C ALA A 263 -2.65 4.53 4.46
N ALA A 264 -1.74 4.41 3.48
CA ALA A 264 -0.67 5.38 3.24
C ALA A 264 -1.15 6.71 2.63
N ASP A 265 -2.34 6.74 2.04
CA ASP A 265 -2.81 7.84 1.18
C ASP A 265 -3.77 8.82 1.89
N HIS A 266 -3.81 8.78 3.22
CA HIS A 266 -4.49 9.70 4.17
C HIS A 266 -6.02 9.91 4.04
N ARG A 267 -6.68 9.50 2.94
CA ARG A 267 -8.12 9.72 2.74
C ARG A 267 -9.05 8.91 3.67
N ALA A 268 -8.55 7.89 4.37
CA ALA A 268 -9.34 7.15 5.35
C ALA A 268 -8.50 6.63 6.52
N GLY A 269 -9.16 6.46 7.67
CA GLY A 269 -8.61 5.72 8.80
C GLY A 269 -8.52 4.21 8.53
N ILE A 270 -7.84 3.49 9.44
CA ILE A 270 -7.51 2.06 9.35
C ILE A 270 -8.67 1.16 8.84
N GLY A 271 -9.87 1.30 9.41
CA GLY A 271 -11.04 0.51 9.00
C GLY A 271 -11.57 0.83 7.60
N GLY A 272 -11.49 2.09 7.17
CA GLY A 272 -11.82 2.49 5.80
C GLY A 272 -10.82 1.93 4.79
N ALA A 273 -9.53 2.06 5.08
CA ALA A 273 -8.45 1.54 4.23
C ALA A 273 -8.54 0.01 4.01
N ILE A 274 -8.90 -0.75 5.05
CA ILE A 274 -9.12 -2.20 4.95
C ILE A 274 -10.39 -2.51 4.13
N SER A 275 -11.53 -1.90 4.47
CA SER A 275 -12.82 -2.23 3.83
C SER A 275 -12.87 -1.80 2.35
N GLN A 276 -12.35 -0.62 2.01
CA GLN A 276 -12.28 -0.12 0.63
C GLN A 276 -11.23 -0.88 -0.18
N GLY A 277 -10.04 -1.10 0.40
CA GLY A 277 -9.00 -1.90 -0.25
C GLY A 277 -9.42 -3.33 -0.56
N PHE A 278 -10.24 -3.93 0.31
CA PHE A 278 -10.89 -5.22 0.04
C PHE A 278 -11.95 -5.11 -1.06
N ASN A 279 -12.88 -4.15 -0.95
CA ASN A 279 -13.98 -4.00 -1.90
C ASN A 279 -13.51 -3.68 -3.34
N ASP A 280 -12.57 -2.75 -3.51
CA ASP A 280 -12.09 -2.34 -4.83
C ASP A 280 -11.06 -3.33 -5.39
N GLY A 281 -10.31 -4.01 -4.51
CA GLY A 281 -9.49 -5.18 -4.82
C GLY A 281 -10.31 -6.38 -5.30
N LEU A 282 -11.51 -6.61 -4.74
CA LEU A 282 -12.45 -7.63 -5.24
C LEU A 282 -13.00 -7.27 -6.62
N LYS A 283 -13.46 -6.02 -6.84
CA LYS A 283 -13.99 -5.55 -8.13
C LYS A 283 -12.97 -5.72 -9.27
N ASN A 284 -11.69 -5.48 -8.99
CA ASN A 284 -10.58 -5.57 -9.95
C ASN A 284 -9.76 -6.87 -9.83
N TYR A 285 -10.23 -7.88 -9.09
CA TYR A 285 -9.41 -9.02 -8.65
C TYR A 285 -8.68 -9.75 -9.78
N SER A 286 -9.33 -9.99 -10.93
CA SER A 286 -8.69 -10.64 -12.09
C SER A 286 -7.51 -9.84 -12.65
N ALA A 287 -7.65 -8.51 -12.76
CA ALA A 287 -6.60 -7.62 -13.21
C ALA A 287 -5.49 -7.46 -12.17
N VAL A 288 -5.83 -7.44 -10.87
CA VAL A 288 -4.88 -7.43 -9.75
C VAL A 288 -4.04 -8.70 -9.70
N ILE A 289 -4.67 -9.88 -9.86
CA ILE A 289 -3.97 -11.16 -9.94
C ILE A 289 -3.05 -11.21 -11.17
N LEU A 290 -3.54 -10.77 -12.34
CA LEU A 290 -2.71 -10.70 -13.55
C LEU A 290 -1.52 -9.74 -13.37
N PHE A 291 -1.72 -8.60 -12.72
CA PHE A 291 -0.65 -7.67 -12.38
C PHE A 291 0.40 -8.32 -11.46
N GLU A 292 0.01 -8.97 -10.38
CA GLU A 292 0.95 -9.60 -9.45
C GLU A 292 1.68 -10.81 -10.08
N ILE A 293 1.03 -11.57 -10.97
CA ILE A 293 1.68 -12.63 -11.76
C ILE A 293 2.74 -12.01 -12.70
N LEU A 294 2.41 -10.94 -13.42
CA LEU A 294 3.35 -10.26 -14.31
C LEU A 294 4.50 -9.60 -13.52
N ALA A 295 4.21 -9.00 -12.36
CA ALA A 295 5.21 -8.42 -11.46
C ALA A 295 6.17 -9.49 -10.91
N ALA A 296 5.64 -10.65 -10.52
CA ALA A 296 6.43 -11.79 -10.07
C ALA A 296 7.29 -12.36 -11.21
N LEU A 297 6.75 -12.50 -12.43
CA LEU A 297 7.49 -12.95 -13.60
C LEU A 297 8.63 -11.98 -13.96
N VAL A 298 8.37 -10.68 -13.99
CA VAL A 298 9.41 -9.65 -14.24
C VAL A 298 10.47 -9.67 -13.14
N THR A 299 10.07 -9.80 -11.87
CA THR A 299 10.99 -9.94 -10.73
C THR A 299 11.86 -11.20 -10.87
N PHE A 300 11.27 -12.33 -11.24
CA PHE A 300 11.98 -13.59 -11.44
C PHE A 300 12.98 -13.50 -12.61
N VAL A 301 12.53 -13.05 -13.78
CA VAL A 301 13.38 -12.89 -14.98
C VAL A 301 14.55 -11.96 -14.70
N VAL A 302 14.30 -10.74 -14.18
CA VAL A 302 15.38 -9.78 -13.91
C VAL A 302 16.33 -10.30 -12.81
N SER A 303 15.83 -11.02 -11.81
CA SER A 303 16.69 -11.62 -10.79
C SER A 303 17.58 -12.71 -11.38
N VAL A 304 17.02 -13.68 -12.12
CA VAL A 304 17.79 -14.80 -12.70
C VAL A 304 18.83 -14.30 -13.71
N PHE A 305 18.44 -13.44 -14.66
CA PHE A 305 19.37 -12.93 -15.68
C PHE A 305 20.42 -11.94 -15.14
N SER A 306 20.25 -11.39 -13.93
CA SER A 306 21.25 -10.56 -13.26
C SER A 306 22.07 -11.29 -12.18
N LEU A 307 21.95 -12.63 -12.08
CA LEU A 307 22.56 -13.42 -11.00
C LEU A 307 22.19 -12.88 -9.60
N PHE A 308 20.93 -12.48 -9.45
CA PHE A 308 20.30 -11.83 -8.29
C PHE A 308 20.86 -10.44 -7.91
N ILE A 309 21.85 -9.89 -8.63
CA ILE A 309 22.44 -8.57 -8.34
C ILE A 309 21.38 -7.45 -8.43
N LEU A 310 20.41 -7.54 -9.36
CA LEU A 310 19.35 -6.53 -9.51
C LEU A 310 18.08 -6.81 -8.69
N ALA A 311 18.04 -7.90 -7.90
CA ALA A 311 16.84 -8.31 -7.17
C ALA A 311 16.37 -7.29 -6.12
N GLY A 312 17.29 -6.56 -5.48
CA GLY A 312 16.94 -5.47 -4.56
C GLY A 312 16.42 -4.22 -5.27
N PHE A 313 16.89 -3.97 -6.49
CA PHE A 313 16.56 -2.76 -7.27
C PHE A 313 15.18 -2.86 -7.94
N ILE A 314 14.73 -4.07 -8.28
CA ILE A 314 13.42 -4.31 -8.92
C ILE A 314 12.23 -3.98 -8.01
N VAL A 315 12.45 -3.90 -6.70
CA VAL A 315 11.41 -3.58 -5.71
C VAL A 315 10.82 -2.19 -5.93
N ALA A 316 11.64 -1.20 -6.31
CA ALA A 316 11.20 0.18 -6.52
C ALA A 316 10.22 0.36 -7.70
N PRO A 317 10.54 -0.03 -8.96
CA PRO A 317 9.61 0.12 -10.08
C PRO A 317 8.33 -0.69 -9.88
N ILE A 318 8.40 -1.89 -9.30
CA ILE A 318 7.22 -2.71 -8.99
C ILE A 318 6.35 -2.05 -7.90
N MET A 319 6.93 -1.35 -6.92
CA MET A 319 6.16 -0.63 -5.90
C MET A 319 5.50 0.66 -6.44
N ILE A 320 6.13 1.37 -7.38
CA ILE A 320 5.47 2.47 -8.12
C ILE A 320 4.33 1.91 -8.99
N ALA A 321 4.54 0.76 -9.64
CA ALA A 321 3.51 0.09 -10.42
C ALA A 321 2.30 -0.30 -9.54
N ARG A 322 2.53 -0.85 -8.33
CA ARG A 322 1.48 -1.09 -7.33
C ARG A 322 0.78 0.20 -6.90
N ALA A 323 1.51 1.30 -6.70
CA ALA A 323 0.91 2.59 -6.37
C ALA A 323 -0.03 3.09 -7.50
N LEU A 324 0.30 2.83 -8.78
CA LEU A 324 -0.61 3.14 -9.89
C LEU A 324 -1.80 2.17 -9.96
N VAL A 325 -1.64 0.86 -9.74
CA VAL A 325 -2.77 -0.09 -9.65
C VAL A 325 -3.72 0.32 -8.52
N TYR A 326 -3.19 0.72 -7.37
CA TYR A 326 -3.96 1.30 -6.27
C TYR A 326 -4.75 2.54 -6.72
N ARG A 327 -4.09 3.51 -7.38
CA ARG A 327 -4.74 4.73 -7.89
C ARG A 327 -5.79 4.43 -8.96
N GLN A 328 -5.61 3.39 -9.76
CA GLN A 328 -6.60 2.91 -10.71
C GLN A 328 -7.84 2.34 -10.00
N MET A 329 -7.67 1.40 -9.07
CA MET A 329 -8.79 0.79 -8.32
C MET A 329 -9.58 1.80 -7.50
N SER A 330 -8.89 2.69 -6.78
CA SER A 330 -9.49 3.66 -5.85
C SER A 330 -10.18 4.85 -6.52
N LYS A 331 -10.22 4.89 -7.87
CA LYS A 331 -10.57 6.09 -8.65
C LYS A 331 -9.78 7.30 -8.16
N GLY A 332 -8.46 7.18 -8.17
CA GLY A 332 -7.54 8.26 -7.84
C GLY A 332 -7.07 9.05 -9.05
N GLN A 333 -6.42 10.18 -8.78
CA GLN A 333 -5.72 10.97 -9.79
C GLN A 333 -4.55 10.16 -10.38
N ILE A 334 -4.51 10.00 -11.70
CA ILE A 334 -3.44 9.34 -12.45
C ILE A 334 -2.96 10.26 -13.59
N PRO A 335 -1.69 10.16 -14.04
CA PRO A 335 -1.24 10.91 -15.20
C PRO A 335 -2.09 10.61 -16.44
N ALA A 336 -2.44 11.63 -17.22
CA ALA A 336 -3.25 11.52 -18.43
C ALA A 336 -2.68 10.49 -19.44
N SER A 337 -1.35 10.31 -19.43
CA SER A 337 -0.61 9.35 -20.25
C SER A 337 -0.81 7.86 -19.88
N VAL A 338 -1.53 7.54 -18.80
CA VAL A 338 -1.85 6.15 -18.38
C VAL A 338 -3.35 5.91 -18.16
N VAL A 339 -4.20 6.79 -18.70
CA VAL A 339 -5.67 6.64 -18.72
C VAL A 339 -6.07 5.64 -19.82
N GLN A 340 -7.18 4.94 -19.59
CA GLN A 340 -7.82 4.02 -20.53
C GLN A 340 -9.35 4.21 -20.51
#